data_AF-A0A497N6G4-F1
#
_entry.id   AF-A0A497N6G4-F1
#
_cell.length_a   1.000
_cell.length_b   1.000
_cell.length_c   1.000
_cell.angle_alpha   90.00
_cell.angle_beta   90.00
_cell.angle_gamma   90.00
#
_symmetry.space_group_name_H-M   'P 1'
#
loop_
_entity.id
_entity.type
_entity.pdbx_description
1 polymer ?
#
loop_
_entity_poly.entity_id
_entity_poly.type
_entity_poly.pdbx_seq_one_letter_code
_entity_poly.pdbx_strand_id
1 'polypeptide(L)'
;MQVYLSVPWAKKPVTFRNPPAWAMNVENLSVHQLQAAYALAKAAYEYAWGQTGKVKYKGRSMPISAVIVAQAVPHGPGVHGGKSAAERRELRHAMAEASIAYLESLIRTKGGTVPTLSRPAVVT
;
A
#
# COMPACT_ATOMS: atom_id res chain seq x y z
N MET A 1 8.02 19.75 -6.73
CA MET A 1 8.43 18.92 -7.87
C MET A 1 7.24 18.07 -8.33
N GLN A 2 6.87 18.12 -9.62
CA GLN A 2 5.68 17.43 -10.15
C GLN A 2 6.00 15.98 -10.50
N VAL A 3 5.26 15.04 -9.93
CA VAL A 3 5.33 13.63 -10.33
C VAL A 3 4.20 13.39 -11.33
N TYR A 4 4.57 13.01 -12.56
CA TYR A 4 3.62 12.69 -13.62
C TYR A 4 3.36 11.18 -13.62
N LEU A 5 2.22 10.76 -13.07
CA LEU A 5 1.80 9.35 -13.03
C LEU A 5 0.96 8.93 -14.26
N SER A 6 0.91 9.72 -15.34
CA SER A 6 -0.02 9.48 -16.47
C SER A 6 0.47 9.96 -17.84
N VAL A 7 -0.14 9.39 -18.89
CA VAL A 7 0.04 9.72 -20.33
C VAL A 7 -0.08 11.24 -20.62
N PRO A 8 0.58 11.75 -21.68
CA PRO A 8 0.83 13.18 -21.89
C PRO A 8 -0.39 14.10 -21.84
N TRP A 9 -1.57 13.63 -22.28
CA TRP A 9 -2.82 14.41 -22.29
C TRP A 9 -3.62 14.36 -20.98
N ALA A 10 -3.25 13.47 -20.04
CA ALA A 10 -3.92 13.30 -18.75
C ALA A 10 -3.12 13.93 -17.58
N LYS A 11 -2.06 14.69 -17.88
CA LYS A 11 -1.12 15.30 -16.93
C LYS A 11 -1.80 16.34 -16.02
N LYS A 12 -2.57 15.89 -15.04
CA LYS A 12 -2.71 16.66 -13.80
C LYS A 12 -1.49 16.32 -12.93
N PRO A 13 -0.62 17.29 -12.66
CA PRO A 13 0.49 17.06 -11.74
C PRO A 13 -0.10 16.69 -10.38
N VAL A 14 0.22 15.49 -9.88
CA VAL A 14 -0.11 15.13 -8.51
C VAL A 14 0.96 15.77 -7.64
N THR A 15 0.76 17.04 -7.32
CA THR A 15 1.53 17.73 -6.29
C THR A 15 0.91 17.41 -4.95
N PHE A 16 1.60 16.59 -4.15
CA PHE A 16 1.25 16.47 -2.74
C PHE A 16 1.51 17.82 -2.08
N ARG A 17 0.45 18.44 -1.54
CA ARG A 17 0.56 19.70 -0.80
C ARG A 17 1.52 19.57 0.38
N ASN A 18 1.47 18.42 1.05
CA ASN A 18 2.43 17.97 2.05
C ASN A 18 2.90 16.57 1.63
N PRO A 19 4.06 16.43 0.97
CA PRO A 19 4.57 15.12 0.61
C PRO A 19 4.96 14.34 1.88
N PRO A 20 4.83 13.01 1.88
CA PRO A 20 5.36 12.18 2.97
C PRO A 20 6.89 12.32 3.04
N ALA A 21 7.47 12.08 4.23
CA ALA A 21 8.88 12.33 4.51
C ALA A 21 9.87 11.62 3.56
N TRP A 22 9.47 10.48 2.98
CA TRP A 22 10.26 9.71 2.01
C TRP A 22 10.21 10.25 0.58
N ALA A 23 9.33 11.21 0.27
CA ALA A 23 9.23 11.75 -1.07
C ALA A 23 10.52 12.50 -1.44
N MET A 24 11.14 12.10 -2.55
CA MET A 24 12.39 12.68 -3.07
C MET A 24 13.64 12.50 -2.18
N ASN A 25 13.55 11.77 -1.06
CA ASN A 25 14.72 11.42 -0.26
C ASN A 25 14.72 9.91 0.02
N VAL A 26 15.66 9.20 -0.62
CA VAL A 26 15.83 7.74 -0.51
C VAL A 26 16.18 7.34 0.93
N GLU A 27 16.92 8.17 1.66
CA GLU A 27 17.34 7.88 3.04
C GLU A 27 16.16 7.81 4.01
N ASN A 28 15.06 8.48 3.68
CA ASN A 28 13.85 8.51 4.48
C ASN A 28 12.90 7.34 4.16
N LEU A 29 13.26 6.45 3.24
CA LEU A 29 12.47 5.24 2.95
C LEU A 29 12.59 4.25 4.11
N SER A 30 11.46 3.63 4.47
CA SER A 30 11.48 2.48 5.38
C SER A 30 12.28 1.31 4.78
N VAL A 31 12.84 0.46 5.64
CA VAL A 31 13.59 -0.74 5.23
C VAL A 31 12.80 -1.58 4.21
N HIS A 32 11.51 -1.70 4.42
CA HIS A 32 10.57 -2.42 3.53
C HIS A 32 10.45 -1.80 2.14
N GLN A 33 10.38 -0.47 2.06
CA GLN A 33 10.38 0.25 0.78
C GLN A 33 11.73 0.12 0.07
N LEU A 34 12.85 0.15 0.82
CA LEU A 34 14.18 -0.08 0.28
C LEU A 34 14.34 -1.49 -0.28
N GLN A 35 13.85 -2.52 0.42
CA GLN A 35 13.85 -3.91 -0.05
C GLN A 35 13.07 -4.07 -1.35
N ALA A 36 11.89 -3.45 -1.45
CA ALA A 36 11.07 -3.48 -2.68
C ALA A 36 11.76 -2.76 -3.84
N ALA A 37 12.32 -1.57 -3.59
CA ALA A 37 13.06 -0.80 -4.59
C ALA A 37 14.30 -1.56 -5.10
N TYR A 38 15.05 -2.17 -4.18
CA TYR A 38 16.21 -3.01 -4.51
C TYR A 38 15.81 -4.20 -5.39
N ALA A 39 14.78 -4.96 -5.01
CA ALA A 39 14.33 -6.11 -5.78
C ALA A 39 13.91 -5.73 -7.21
N LEU A 40 13.16 -4.63 -7.35
CA LEU A 40 12.78 -4.08 -8.66
C LEU A 40 14.00 -3.69 -9.50
N ALA A 41 14.92 -2.92 -8.93
CA ALA A 41 16.11 -2.43 -9.63
C ALA A 41 17.03 -3.59 -10.05
N LYS A 42 17.26 -4.55 -9.14
CA LYS A 42 18.10 -5.72 -9.36
C LYS A 42 17.51 -6.62 -10.46
N ALA A 43 16.21 -6.88 -10.42
CA ALA A 43 15.54 -7.69 -11.44
C ALA A 43 15.59 -7.02 -12.82
N ALA A 44 15.40 -5.70 -12.88
CA ALA A 44 15.51 -4.96 -14.14
C ALA A 44 16.93 -5.01 -14.72
N TYR A 45 17.93 -4.82 -13.85
CA TYR A 45 19.33 -4.82 -14.25
C TYR A 45 19.79 -6.20 -14.75
N GLU A 46 19.48 -7.28 -14.01
CA GLU A 46 20.01 -8.61 -14.33
C GLU A 46 19.26 -9.34 -15.45
N TYR A 47 17.93 -9.21 -15.49
CA TYR A 47 17.10 -10.07 -16.35
C TYR A 47 16.46 -9.33 -17.53
N ALA A 48 16.27 -8.01 -17.42
CA ALA A 48 15.55 -7.23 -18.44
C ALA A 48 16.47 -6.40 -19.34
N TRP A 49 17.78 -6.39 -19.11
CA TRP A 49 18.74 -5.67 -19.94
C TRP A 49 18.74 -6.18 -21.39
N GLY A 50 18.72 -5.26 -22.35
CA GLY A 50 18.72 -5.59 -23.79
C GLY A 50 17.40 -6.15 -24.33
N GLN A 51 16.40 -6.40 -23.48
CA GLN A 51 15.12 -6.95 -23.90
C GLN A 51 14.24 -5.87 -24.52
N THR A 52 13.88 -6.04 -25.79
CA THR A 52 13.09 -5.07 -26.57
C THR A 52 11.83 -5.72 -27.13
N GLY A 53 10.83 -4.91 -27.48
CA GLY A 53 9.56 -5.39 -28.02
C GLY A 53 8.44 -5.51 -26.98
N LYS A 54 7.33 -6.12 -27.42
CA LYS A 54 6.08 -6.22 -26.64
C LYS A 54 5.53 -7.64 -26.65
N VAL A 55 4.89 -8.03 -25.55
CA VAL A 55 4.22 -9.32 -25.38
C VAL A 55 2.84 -9.12 -24.75
N LYS A 56 1.90 -10.02 -25.04
CA LYS A 56 0.60 -10.04 -24.34
C LYS A 56 0.79 -10.61 -22.94
N TYR A 57 0.48 -9.81 -21.92
CA TYR A 57 0.50 -10.21 -20.51
C TYR A 57 -0.82 -9.80 -19.85
N LYS A 58 -1.52 -10.75 -19.22
CA LYS A 58 -2.85 -10.55 -18.61
C LYS A 58 -3.85 -9.82 -19.54
N GLY A 59 -3.87 -10.22 -20.81
CA GLY A 59 -4.76 -9.66 -21.83
C GLY A 59 -4.35 -8.29 -22.39
N ARG A 60 -3.22 -7.71 -21.96
CA ARG A 60 -2.74 -6.39 -22.43
C ARG A 60 -1.37 -6.51 -23.11
N SER A 61 -1.12 -5.69 -24.13
CA SER A 61 0.21 -5.61 -24.77
C SER A 61 1.14 -4.78 -23.87
N MET A 62 2.22 -5.41 -23.39
CA MET A 62 3.18 -4.82 -22.46
C MET A 62 4.61 -4.96 -22.96
N PRO A 63 5.54 -4.07 -22.59
CA PRO A 63 6.96 -4.25 -22.85
C PRO A 63 7.48 -5.55 -22.24
N ILE A 64 8.30 -6.29 -22.97
CA ILE A 64 8.86 -7.57 -22.51
C ILE A 64 9.68 -7.38 -21.21
N SER A 65 10.48 -6.32 -21.14
CA SER A 65 11.26 -5.96 -19.95
C SER A 65 10.39 -5.82 -18.70
N ALA A 66 9.23 -5.17 -18.81
CA ALA A 66 8.30 -5.00 -17.70
C ALA A 66 7.68 -6.33 -17.26
N VAL A 67 7.42 -7.25 -18.20
CA VAL A 67 6.89 -8.58 -17.89
C VAL A 67 7.94 -9.44 -17.18
N ILE A 68 9.20 -9.42 -17.64
CA ILE A 68 10.31 -10.14 -16.99
C ILE A 68 10.50 -9.67 -15.55
N VAL A 69 10.56 -8.35 -15.33
CA VAL A 69 10.66 -7.79 -13.98
C VAL A 69 9.47 -8.20 -13.12
N ALA A 70 8.26 -8.14 -13.68
CA ALA A 70 7.04 -8.54 -12.98
C ALA A 70 6.92 -10.06 -12.76
N GLN A 71 7.81 -10.89 -13.31
CA GLN A 71 7.88 -12.31 -13.02
C GLN A 71 9.01 -12.63 -12.03
N ALA A 72 10.12 -11.88 -12.10
CA ALA A 72 11.30 -12.09 -11.28
C ALA A 72 11.20 -11.49 -9.88
N VAL A 73 10.49 -10.36 -9.73
CA VAL A 73 10.32 -9.72 -8.42
C VAL A 73 9.40 -10.59 -7.56
N PRO A 74 9.73 -10.86 -6.28
CA PRO A 74 8.85 -11.62 -5.42
C PRO A 74 7.58 -10.82 -5.09
N HIS A 75 6.44 -11.49 -4.96
CA HIS A 75 5.15 -10.86 -4.65
C HIS A 75 4.38 -11.64 -3.61
N GLY A 76 3.59 -10.95 -2.79
CA GLY A 76 2.70 -11.58 -1.82
C GLY A 76 2.71 -10.90 -0.46
N PRO A 77 1.87 -11.41 0.47
CA PRO A 77 1.87 -10.94 1.86
C PRO A 77 3.27 -11.09 2.48
N GLY A 78 3.76 -10.07 3.18
CA GLY A 78 5.02 -10.16 3.92
C GLY A 78 6.31 -10.11 3.11
N VAL A 79 6.29 -10.21 1.78
CA VAL A 79 7.50 -10.34 0.94
C VAL A 79 8.53 -9.22 1.14
N HIS A 80 8.06 -8.00 1.34
CA HIS A 80 8.91 -6.86 1.70
C HIS A 80 8.50 -6.27 3.05
N GLY A 81 8.02 -7.09 3.99
CA GLY A 81 7.53 -6.67 5.31
C GLY A 81 6.19 -5.91 5.31
N GLY A 82 5.41 -6.05 4.24
CA GLY A 82 4.03 -5.57 4.20
C GLY A 82 3.09 -6.48 5.01
N LYS A 83 2.20 -5.88 5.80
CA LYS A 83 1.24 -6.62 6.63
C LYS A 83 0.23 -7.42 5.79
N SER A 84 -0.03 -8.64 6.23
CA SER A 84 -1.05 -9.50 5.61
C SER A 84 -2.45 -8.89 5.71
N ALA A 85 -3.40 -9.41 4.94
CA ALA A 85 -4.79 -8.94 5.01
C ALA A 85 -5.41 -9.15 6.40
N ALA A 86 -5.05 -10.26 7.06
CA ALA A 86 -5.48 -10.61 8.41
C ALA A 86 -4.86 -9.66 9.44
N GLU A 87 -3.55 -9.45 9.41
CA GLU A 87 -2.86 -8.52 10.32
C GLU A 87 -3.38 -7.09 10.18
N ARG A 88 -3.65 -6.64 8.95
CA ARG A 88 -4.28 -5.33 8.72
C ARG A 88 -5.69 -5.26 9.31
N ARG A 89 -6.44 -6.36 9.30
CA ARG A 89 -7.79 -6.42 9.89
C ARG A 89 -7.71 -6.38 11.42
N GLU A 90 -6.80 -7.14 12.01
CA GLU A 90 -6.56 -7.18 13.44
C GLU A 90 -6.11 -5.82 13.99
N LEU A 91 -5.16 -5.15 13.33
CA LEU A 91 -4.75 -3.80 13.75
C LEU A 91 -5.88 -2.78 13.68
N ARG A 92 -6.72 -2.83 12.64
CA ARG A 92 -7.90 -1.96 12.58
C ARG A 92 -8.87 -2.25 13.72
N HIS A 93 -9.03 -3.52 14.08
CA HIS A 93 -9.86 -3.92 15.20
C HIS A 93 -9.29 -3.42 16.53
N ALA A 94 -8.00 -3.58 16.78
CA ALA A 94 -7.32 -3.07 17.98
C ALA A 94 -7.39 -1.53 18.08
N MET A 95 -7.26 -0.81 16.96
CA MET A 95 -7.43 0.65 16.96
C MET A 95 -8.89 1.07 17.22
N ALA A 96 -9.86 0.26 16.77
CA ALA A 96 -11.27 0.49 17.07
C ALA A 96 -11.54 0.36 18.57
N GLU A 97 -10.92 -0.61 19.26
CA GLU A 97 -11.04 -0.77 20.71
C GLU A 97 -10.60 0.48 21.48
N ALA A 98 -9.43 1.05 21.13
CA ALA A 98 -8.96 2.31 21.73
C ALA A 98 -9.92 3.48 21.46
N SER A 99 -10.50 3.51 20.26
CA SER A 99 -11.49 4.54 19.88
C SER A 99 -12.80 4.39 20.66
N ILE A 100 -13.26 3.15 20.89
CA ILE A 100 -14.44 2.84 21.70
C ILE A 100 -14.21 3.28 23.15
N ALA A 101 -13.07 2.93 23.75
CA ALA A 101 -12.73 3.33 25.11
C ALA A 101 -12.71 4.86 25.28
N TYR A 102 -12.19 5.59 24.30
CA TYR A 102 -12.23 7.05 24.28
C TYR A 102 -13.67 7.60 24.24
N LEU A 103 -14.52 7.04 23.38
CA LEU A 103 -15.94 7.44 23.31
C LEU A 103 -16.68 7.18 24.63
N GLU A 104 -16.44 6.04 25.26
CA GLU A 104 -17.02 5.72 26.57
C GLU A 104 -16.60 6.75 27.64
N SER A 105 -15.32 7.14 27.65
CA SER A 105 -14.81 8.17 28.57
C SER A 105 -15.51 9.52 28.37
N LEU A 106 -15.77 9.90 27.11
CA LEU A 106 -16.44 11.16 26.77
C LEU A 106 -17.92 11.16 27.19
N ILE A 107 -18.61 10.04 26.99
CA ILE A 107 -20.01 9.87 27.41
C ILE A 107 -20.12 10.03 28.93
N ARG A 108 -19.24 9.36 29.69
CA ARG A 108 -19.23 9.47 31.16
C ARG A 108 -18.90 10.88 31.64
N THR A 109 -17.92 11.54 31.03
CA THR A 109 -17.54 12.93 31.37
C THR A 109 -18.70 13.91 31.13
N LYS A 110 -19.55 13.64 30.15
CA LYS A 110 -20.77 14.44 29.87
C LYS A 110 -21.98 14.04 30.72
N GLY A 111 -21.84 13.13 31.68
CA GLY A 111 -22.91 12.65 32.55
C GLY A 111 -23.86 11.64 31.91
N GLY A 112 -23.52 11.08 30.74
CA GLY A 112 -24.31 10.04 30.07
C GLY A 112 -23.92 8.63 30.50
N THR A 113 -24.83 7.67 30.27
CA THR A 113 -24.58 6.23 30.43
C THR A 113 -24.27 5.57 29.09
N VAL A 114 -23.28 4.68 29.04
CA VAL A 114 -22.91 3.95 27.82
C VAL A 114 -24.04 2.98 27.44
N PRO A 115 -24.53 2.98 26.19
CA PRO A 115 -25.61 2.08 25.77
C PRO A 115 -25.13 0.63 25.73
N THR A 116 -25.98 -0.30 26.19
CA THR A 116 -25.72 -1.74 26.07
C THR A 116 -26.13 -2.21 24.67
N LEU A 117 -25.23 -2.87 23.95
CA LEU A 117 -25.48 -3.43 22.62
C LEU A 117 -25.61 -4.95 22.70
N SER A 118 -26.61 -5.52 22.04
CA SER A 118 -26.75 -6.96 21.86
C SER A 118 -26.26 -7.38 20.48
N ARG A 119 -25.68 -8.58 20.38
CA ARG A 119 -25.25 -9.14 19.09
C ARG A 119 -26.49 -9.45 18.25
N PRO A 120 -26.59 -8.96 17.01
CA PRO A 120 -27.72 -9.30 16.14
C PRO A 120 -27.71 -10.80 15.82
N ALA A 121 -28.90 -11.40 15.72
CA ALA A 121 -29.05 -12.78 15.29
C ALA A 121 -28.43 -12.93 13.89
N VAL A 122 -27.46 -13.85 13.75
CA VAL A 122 -26.82 -14.11 12.47
C VAL A 122 -27.83 -14.84 11.59
N VAL A 123 -28.32 -14.16 10.55
CA VAL A 123 -29.06 -14.81 9.46
C VAL A 123 -28.01 -15.47 8.58
N THR A 124 -27.84 -16.78 8.73
CA THR A 124 -27.02 -17.62 7.84
C THR A 124 -27.72 -17.85 6.52
#